data_AF-A0A7G3A8X5-F1
#
_entry.id   AF-A0A7G3A8X5-F1
#
_cell.length_a   1.000
_cell.length_b   1.000
_cell.length_c   1.000
_cell.angle_alpha   90.00
_cell.angle_beta   90.00
_cell.angle_gamma   90.00
#
_symmetry.space_group_name_H-M   'P 1'
#
loop_
_entity.id
_entity.type
_entity.pdbx_description
1 polymer ?
#
loop_
_entity_poly.entity_id
_entity_poly.type
_entity_poly.pdbx_seq_one_letter_code
_entity_poly.pdbx_strand_id
1 'polypeptide(L)'
;MTLLKGERQSLEDTVLSLRCELRVLYENLRDKNDQLAILERDVRILKRENEHLRGRTGDKNGCCVVKSSSELCDDVIRRLREEIADRDRAIGDLNASVMRLTRQLAQCQDGVHSKEDEIMKLQNEIDIFRQVVRPLTQKIIESRRSEGAYDCWSAGVESTRVISLFEPRIKRTAISAEPLSAFSGGEGDLVKIPKTHQSRELIKSAILDNDFMKNLEMIQIKEIVDCMYPVQYAAGSLIIKEGDVGSIVYVMEAVSSIKGR
;
A
#
# COMPACT_ATOMS: atom_id res chain seq x y z
N MET A 1 16.14 -26.24 -28.60
CA MET A 1 16.98 -25.27 -29.34
C MET A 1 16.48 -23.82 -29.22
N THR A 2 15.21 -23.56 -28.87
CA THR A 2 14.63 -22.20 -28.74
C THR A 2 14.77 -21.58 -27.34
N LEU A 3 14.79 -22.37 -26.25
CA LEU A 3 14.91 -21.86 -24.87
C LEU A 3 16.30 -21.27 -24.56
N LEU A 4 17.38 -21.92 -25.01
CA LEU A 4 18.76 -21.43 -24.83
C LEU A 4 19.05 -20.13 -25.62
N LYS A 5 18.24 -19.80 -26.63
CA LYS A 5 18.36 -18.52 -27.34
C LYS A 5 17.77 -17.36 -26.52
N GLY A 6 16.71 -17.61 -25.74
CA GLY A 6 16.07 -16.59 -24.91
C GLY A 6 16.92 -16.16 -23.71
N GLU A 7 17.56 -17.11 -23.02
CA GLU A 7 18.49 -16.81 -21.92
C GLU A 7 19.78 -16.11 -22.40
N ARG A 8 20.22 -16.41 -23.62
CA ARG A 8 21.39 -15.75 -24.22
C ARG A 8 21.10 -14.31 -24.63
N GLN A 9 19.89 -14.06 -25.13
CA GLN A 9 19.41 -12.72 -25.46
C GLN A 9 19.27 -11.83 -24.21
N SER A 10 18.75 -12.37 -23.10
CA SER A 10 18.66 -11.58 -21.85
C SER A 10 20.03 -11.26 -21.24
N LEU A 11 21.00 -12.16 -21.35
CA LEU A 11 22.40 -11.91 -20.95
C LEU A 11 23.07 -10.86 -21.86
N GLU A 12 22.81 -10.89 -23.17
CA GLU A 12 23.32 -9.87 -24.09
C GLU A 12 22.71 -8.49 -23.81
N ASP A 13 21.42 -8.43 -23.50
CA ASP A 13 20.72 -7.18 -23.13
C ASP A 13 21.25 -6.59 -21.81
N THR A 14 21.53 -7.42 -20.80
CA THR A 14 22.12 -6.95 -19.54
C THR A 14 23.56 -6.45 -19.72
N VAL A 15 24.37 -7.13 -20.54
CA VAL A 15 25.72 -6.67 -20.87
C VAL A 15 25.70 -5.35 -21.66
N LEU A 16 24.73 -5.16 -22.55
CA LEU A 16 24.54 -3.89 -23.26
C LEU A 16 24.11 -2.76 -22.31
N SER A 17 23.20 -3.04 -21.36
CA SER A 17 22.82 -2.08 -20.31
C SER A 17 24.02 -1.65 -19.48
N LEU A 18 24.79 -2.61 -18.98
CA LEU A 18 25.99 -2.35 -18.18
C LEU A 18 27.04 -1.56 -18.97
N ARG A 19 27.22 -1.83 -20.27
CA ARG A 19 28.11 -1.04 -21.14
C ARG A 19 27.62 0.39 -21.34
N CYS A 20 26.31 0.61 -21.43
CA CYS A 20 25.74 1.95 -21.52
C CYS A 20 25.93 2.70 -20.20
N GLU A 21 25.66 2.07 -19.06
CA GLU A 21 25.89 2.64 -17.73
C GLU A 21 27.36 2.99 -17.52
N LEU A 22 28.28 2.08 -17.87
CA LEU A 22 29.72 2.33 -17.74
C LEU A 22 30.15 3.54 -18.58
N ARG A 23 29.62 3.69 -19.79
CA ARG A 23 29.91 4.82 -20.68
C ARG A 23 29.46 6.14 -20.05
N VAL A 24 28.24 6.19 -19.54
CA VAL A 24 27.70 7.38 -18.87
C VAL A 24 28.53 7.74 -17.64
N LEU A 25 28.97 6.74 -16.86
CA LEU A 25 29.86 6.98 -15.71
C LEU A 25 31.22 7.53 -16.14
N TYR A 26 31.81 7.05 -17.23
CA TYR A 26 33.07 7.58 -17.75
C TYR A 26 32.94 9.01 -18.29
N GLU A 27 31.86 9.33 -18.99
CA GLU A 27 31.57 10.70 -19.45
C GLU A 27 31.39 11.65 -18.28
N ASN A 28 30.60 11.26 -17.27
CA ASN A 28 30.43 12.05 -16.04
C ASN A 28 31.76 12.26 -15.30
N LEU A 29 32.60 11.22 -15.18
CA LEU A 29 33.90 11.34 -14.54
C LEU A 29 34.84 12.27 -15.31
N ARG A 30 34.77 12.24 -16.64
CA ARG A 30 35.51 13.14 -17.51
C ARG A 30 35.09 14.60 -17.30
N ASP A 31 33.79 14.87 -17.30
CA ASP A 31 33.25 16.22 -17.08
C ASP A 31 33.65 16.77 -15.70
N LYS A 32 33.63 15.90 -14.67
CA LYS A 32 34.09 16.26 -13.32
C LYS A 32 35.58 16.58 -13.27
N ASN A 33 36.41 15.84 -14.00
CA ASN A 33 37.84 16.13 -14.11
C ASN A 33 38.11 17.45 -14.85
N ASP A 34 37.35 17.75 -15.90
CA ASP A 34 37.47 19.01 -16.63
C ASP A 34 37.05 20.20 -15.74
N GLN A 35 35.97 20.06 -14.97
CA GLN A 35 35.56 21.04 -13.95
C GLN A 35 36.65 21.28 -12.89
N LEU A 36 37.27 20.20 -12.40
CA LEU A 36 38.34 20.28 -11.42
C LEU A 36 39.57 21.02 -11.99
N ALA A 37 39.92 20.76 -13.25
CA ALA A 37 41.01 21.45 -13.92
C ALA A 37 40.74 22.96 -14.12
N ILE A 38 39.48 23.38 -14.28
CA ILE A 38 39.10 24.80 -14.33
C ILE A 38 39.27 25.44 -12.95
N LEU A 39 38.72 24.81 -11.91
CA LEU A 39 38.83 25.29 -10.53
C LEU A 39 40.29 25.41 -10.07
N GLU A 40 41.15 24.46 -10.44
CA GLU A 40 42.58 24.53 -10.15
C GLU A 40 43.30 25.69 -10.84
N ARG A 41 42.82 26.11 -12.02
CA ARG A 41 43.35 27.31 -12.70
C ARG A 41 42.88 28.57 -11.97
N ASP A 42 41.60 28.64 -11.59
CA ASP A 42 41.02 29.79 -10.88
C ASP A 42 41.66 29.99 -9.51
N VAL A 43 41.85 28.91 -8.74
CA VAL A 43 42.57 28.97 -7.45
C VAL A 43 44.00 29.47 -7.64
N ARG A 44 44.68 29.10 -8.72
CA ARG A 44 46.03 29.62 -9.02
C ARG A 44 46.00 31.12 -9.36
N ILE A 45 44.99 31.58 -10.09
CA ILE A 45 44.82 33.01 -10.41
C ILE A 45 44.55 33.80 -9.13
N LEU A 46 43.59 33.35 -8.31
CA LEU A 46 43.24 33.99 -7.05
C LEU A 46 44.41 34.01 -6.06
N LYS A 47 45.25 32.97 -6.04
CA LYS A 47 46.48 32.96 -5.21
C LYS A 47 47.47 34.03 -5.66
N ARG A 48 47.71 34.17 -6.96
CA ARG A 48 48.59 35.23 -7.51
C ARG A 48 48.02 36.62 -7.24
N GLU A 49 46.71 36.79 -7.35
CA GLU A 49 46.05 38.06 -7.07
C GLU A 49 46.13 38.42 -5.59
N ASN A 50 45.96 37.44 -4.69
CA ASN A 50 46.18 37.63 -3.25
C ASN A 50 47.64 37.97 -2.91
N GLU A 51 48.62 37.33 -3.55
CA GLU A 51 50.04 37.69 -3.39
C GLU A 51 50.31 39.11 -3.88
N HIS A 52 49.71 39.53 -4.99
CA HIS A 52 49.83 40.90 -5.53
C HIS A 52 49.18 41.95 -4.62
N LEU A 53 48.02 41.63 -4.04
CA LEU A 53 47.35 42.49 -3.06
C LEU A 53 48.12 42.58 -1.74
N ARG A 54 48.73 41.47 -1.26
CA ARG A 54 49.64 41.48 -0.11
C ARG A 54 50.90 42.31 -0.37
N GLY A 55 51.45 42.25 -1.58
CA GLY A 55 52.59 43.10 -1.98
C GLY A 55 52.23 44.60 -1.97
N ARG A 56 51.02 44.96 -2.43
CA ARG A 56 50.53 46.35 -2.42
C ARG A 56 50.14 46.90 -1.05
N THR A 57 49.88 46.04 -0.07
CA THR A 57 49.56 46.44 1.31
C THR A 57 50.81 46.53 2.21
N GLY A 58 51.97 46.05 1.76
CA GLY A 58 53.25 46.20 2.45
C GLY A 58 53.81 47.62 2.49
N ASP A 59 53.42 48.48 1.54
CA ASP A 59 54.03 49.82 1.36
C ASP A 59 53.14 51.00 1.77
N LYS A 60 51.95 50.76 2.36
CA LYS A 60 51.04 51.83 2.80
C LYS A 60 50.87 51.88 4.32
N ASN A 61 51.96 52.18 5.02
CA ASN A 61 51.87 52.81 6.34
C ASN A 61 51.58 54.31 6.15
N GLY A 62 50.29 54.64 6.01
CA GLY A 62 49.83 56.03 5.94
C GLY A 62 48.30 56.18 5.95
N CYS A 63 47.79 56.77 7.04
CA CYS A 63 46.57 57.58 7.12
C CYS A 63 45.17 56.91 7.32
N CYS A 64 44.86 56.67 8.60
CA CYS A 64 43.64 56.93 9.39
C CYS A 64 42.21 57.21 8.84
N VAL A 65 41.82 56.95 7.57
CA VAL A 65 40.40 57.13 7.14
C VAL A 65 39.64 55.80 6.88
N VAL A 66 40.31 54.65 6.89
CA VAL A 66 39.70 53.35 6.50
C VAL A 66 39.08 52.56 7.67
N LYS A 67 39.32 52.98 8.92
CA LYS A 67 38.92 52.19 10.12
C LYS A 67 37.39 52.00 10.23
N SER A 68 36.60 53.03 9.96
CA SER A 68 35.15 53.00 10.17
C SER A 68 34.38 52.14 9.17
N SER A 69 34.85 52.03 7.91
CA SER A 69 34.24 51.13 6.91
C SER A 69 34.75 49.70 6.99
N SER A 70 35.98 49.49 7.47
CA SER A 70 36.51 48.14 7.73
C SER A 70 35.77 47.48 8.89
N GLU A 71 35.54 48.20 9.99
CA GLU A 71 34.83 47.67 11.18
C GLU A 71 33.40 47.22 10.86
N LEU A 72 32.66 47.99 10.04
CA LEU A 72 31.33 47.62 9.56
C LEU A 72 31.35 46.37 8.65
N CYS A 73 32.36 46.23 7.79
CA CYS A 73 32.54 45.06 6.93
C CYS A 73 32.92 43.83 7.76
N ASP A 74 33.80 44.00 8.73
CA ASP A 74 34.24 42.95 9.66
C ASP A 74 33.07 42.46 10.53
N ASP A 75 32.17 43.35 10.95
CA ASP A 75 30.92 42.99 11.65
C ASP A 75 29.96 42.19 10.78
N VAL A 76 29.78 42.57 9.50
CA VAL A 76 28.93 41.82 8.56
C VAL A 76 29.53 40.44 8.28
N ILE A 77 30.85 40.36 8.08
CA ILE A 77 31.56 39.09 7.91
C ILE A 77 31.41 38.22 9.15
N ARG A 78 31.51 38.78 10.36
CA ARG A 78 31.30 38.05 11.62
C ARG A 78 29.88 37.48 11.71
N ARG A 79 28.85 38.27 11.39
CA ARG A 79 27.45 37.80 11.39
C ARG A 79 27.22 36.68 10.37
N LEU A 80 27.74 36.83 9.15
CA LEU A 80 27.63 35.79 8.13
C LEU A 80 28.36 34.50 8.54
N ARG A 81 29.51 34.61 9.21
CA ARG A 81 30.24 33.45 9.76
C ARG A 81 29.45 32.75 10.88
N GLU A 82 28.81 33.52 11.77
CA GLU A 82 27.93 32.98 12.80
C GLU A 82 26.73 32.27 12.18
N GLU A 83 26.10 32.87 11.17
CA GLU A 83 24.96 32.26 10.47
C GLU A 83 25.35 30.98 9.71
N ILE A 84 26.54 30.95 9.09
CA ILE A 84 27.09 29.74 8.48
C ILE A 84 27.32 28.66 9.54
N ALA A 85 27.90 29.02 10.69
CA ALA A 85 28.12 28.07 11.79
C ALA A 85 26.82 27.55 12.42
N ASP A 86 25.75 28.36 12.44
CA ASP A 86 24.42 27.92 12.85
C ASP A 86 23.80 26.95 11.84
N ARG A 87 23.92 27.26 10.54
CA ARG A 87 23.46 26.38 9.45
C ARG A 87 24.23 25.06 9.42
N ASP A 88 25.54 25.08 9.63
CA ASP A 88 26.38 23.87 9.71
C ASP A 88 25.99 22.99 10.90
N ARG A 89 25.63 23.59 12.04
CA ARG A 89 25.08 22.86 13.19
C ARG A 89 23.73 22.22 12.86
N ALA A 90 22.81 22.97 12.24
CA ALA A 90 21.51 22.44 11.84
C ALA A 90 21.63 21.31 10.80
N ILE A 91 22.56 21.42 9.85
CA ILE A 91 22.90 20.34 8.91
C ILE A 91 23.43 19.11 9.66
N GLY A 92 24.27 19.31 10.67
CA GLY A 92 24.76 18.24 11.55
C GLY A 92 23.63 17.48 12.26
N ASP A 93 22.69 18.21 12.86
CA ASP A 93 21.53 17.63 13.56
C ASP A 93 20.60 16.88 12.61
N LEU A 94 20.37 17.44 11.41
CA LEU A 94 19.56 16.79 10.38
C LEU A 94 20.24 15.51 9.87
N ASN A 95 21.54 15.54 9.63
CA ASN A 95 22.31 14.37 9.24
C ASN A 95 22.28 13.27 10.32
N ALA A 96 22.36 13.64 11.61
CA ALA A 96 22.20 12.68 12.70
C ALA A 96 20.80 12.04 12.72
N SER A 97 19.77 12.83 12.42
CA SER A 97 18.39 12.33 12.29
C SER A 97 18.22 11.40 11.10
N VAL A 98 18.80 11.73 9.95
CA VAL A 98 18.83 10.86 8.77
C VAL A 98 19.51 9.53 9.11
N MET A 99 20.68 9.56 9.74
CA MET A 99 21.40 8.34 10.15
C MET A 99 20.58 7.46 11.10
N ARG A 100 19.82 8.07 12.02
CA ARG A 100 18.89 7.34 12.90
C ARG A 100 17.78 6.67 12.09
N LEU A 101 17.14 7.40 11.18
CA LEU A 101 16.07 6.87 10.34
C LEU A 101 16.58 5.77 9.39
N THR A 102 17.75 5.94 8.79
CA THR A 102 18.39 4.91 7.96
C THR A 102 18.67 3.64 8.76
N ARG A 103 19.13 3.76 10.01
CA ARG A 103 19.31 2.59 10.90
C ARG A 103 17.97 1.91 11.22
N GLN A 104 16.91 2.68 11.46
CA GLN A 104 15.57 2.12 11.70
C GLN A 104 15.03 1.39 10.47
N LEU A 105 15.21 1.97 9.28
CA LEU A 105 14.83 1.33 8.02
C LEU A 105 15.60 0.02 7.80
N ALA A 106 16.91 -0.01 8.06
CA ALA A 106 17.71 -1.23 7.97
C ALA A 106 17.20 -2.33 8.93
N GLN A 107 16.91 -1.97 10.18
CA GLN A 107 16.34 -2.92 11.15
C GLN A 107 14.97 -3.46 10.72
N CYS A 108 14.10 -2.60 10.19
CA CYS A 108 12.81 -3.04 9.64
C CYS A 108 13.01 -3.95 8.43
N GLN A 109 13.96 -3.65 7.54
CA GLN A 109 14.29 -4.47 6.39
C GLN A 109 14.79 -5.85 6.82
N ASP A 110 15.71 -5.96 7.78
CA ASP A 110 16.20 -7.26 8.28
C ASP A 110 15.05 -8.11 8.84
N GLY A 111 14.12 -7.49 9.57
CA GLY A 111 12.91 -8.15 10.07
C GLY A 111 11.97 -8.64 8.96
N VAL A 112 11.91 -7.93 7.83
CA VAL A 112 11.15 -8.38 6.64
C VAL A 112 11.84 -9.56 5.98
N HIS A 113 13.15 -9.49 5.72
CA HIS A 113 13.91 -10.59 5.11
C HIS A 113 13.81 -11.87 5.95
N SER A 114 13.91 -11.77 7.28
CA SER A 114 13.74 -12.93 8.16
C SER A 114 12.35 -13.58 8.05
N LYS A 115 11.30 -12.78 7.85
CA LYS A 115 9.94 -13.31 7.65
C LYS A 115 9.75 -13.90 6.27
N GLU A 116 10.36 -13.31 5.24
CA GLU A 116 10.36 -13.86 3.89
C GLU A 116 11.04 -15.24 3.84
N ASP A 117 12.16 -15.41 4.55
CA ASP A 117 12.84 -16.70 4.71
C ASP A 117 11.94 -17.75 5.40
N GLU A 118 11.18 -17.36 6.42
CA GLU A 118 10.23 -18.24 7.10
C GLU A 118 9.07 -18.64 6.18
N ILE A 119 8.54 -17.67 5.43
CA ILE A 119 7.51 -17.94 4.41
C ILE A 119 8.03 -18.93 3.38
N MET A 120 9.26 -18.76 2.88
CA MET A 120 9.87 -19.69 1.92
C MET A 120 10.03 -21.10 2.49
N LYS A 121 10.45 -21.23 3.76
CA LYS A 121 10.55 -22.54 4.44
C LYS A 121 9.19 -23.23 4.55
N LEU A 122 8.17 -22.51 5.02
CA LEU A 122 6.81 -23.04 5.15
C LEU A 122 6.20 -23.39 3.79
N GLN A 123 6.45 -22.59 2.76
CA GLN A 123 6.01 -22.90 1.39
C GLN A 123 6.69 -24.17 0.87
N ASN A 124 7.99 -24.33 1.09
CA ASN A 124 8.72 -25.55 0.72
C ASN A 124 8.17 -26.77 1.47
N GLU A 125 7.87 -26.65 2.78
CA GLU A 125 7.21 -27.72 3.54
C GLU A 125 5.84 -28.08 2.94
N ILE A 126 5.00 -27.08 2.66
CA ILE A 126 3.69 -27.29 2.01
C ILE A 126 3.85 -28.00 0.67
N ASP A 127 4.84 -27.62 -0.13
CA ASP A 127 5.07 -28.24 -1.44
C ASP A 127 5.57 -29.68 -1.33
N ILE A 128 6.43 -29.98 -0.36
CA ILE A 128 6.82 -31.36 -0.02
C ILE A 128 5.59 -32.17 0.40
N PHE A 129 4.75 -31.65 1.30
CA PHE A 129 3.51 -32.30 1.71
C PHE A 129 2.57 -32.53 0.53
N ARG A 130 2.41 -31.56 -0.37
CA ARG A 130 1.62 -31.72 -1.60
C ARG A 130 2.19 -32.79 -2.51
N GLN A 131 3.51 -32.89 -2.62
CA GLN A 131 4.16 -33.88 -3.49
C GLN A 131 3.95 -35.32 -3.00
N VAL A 132 3.86 -35.52 -1.68
CA VAL A 132 3.57 -36.85 -1.09
C VAL A 132 2.07 -37.15 -1.07
N VAL A 133 1.23 -36.16 -0.77
CA VAL A 133 -0.23 -36.33 -0.66
C VAL A 133 -0.89 -36.46 -2.03
N ARG A 134 -0.41 -35.77 -3.08
CA ARG A 134 -0.99 -35.85 -4.44
C ARG A 134 -1.05 -37.28 -5.01
N PRO A 135 0.05 -38.05 -5.07
CA PRO A 135 0.01 -39.40 -5.64
C PRO A 135 -0.80 -40.38 -4.78
N LEU A 136 -0.81 -40.22 -3.45
CA LEU A 136 -1.67 -41.01 -2.56
C LEU A 136 -3.15 -40.72 -2.84
N THR A 137 -3.51 -39.44 -2.92
CA THR A 137 -4.88 -38.99 -3.20
C THR A 137 -5.31 -39.42 -4.60
N GLN A 138 -4.40 -39.38 -5.58
CA GLN A 138 -4.67 -39.81 -6.96
C GLN A 138 -4.97 -41.31 -7.03
N LYS A 139 -4.22 -42.16 -6.32
CA LYS A 139 -4.51 -43.60 -6.23
C LYS A 139 -5.87 -43.88 -5.59
N ILE A 140 -6.23 -43.14 -4.53
CA ILE A 140 -7.54 -43.28 -3.86
C ILE A 140 -8.69 -42.88 -4.81
N ILE A 141 -8.50 -41.85 -5.63
CA ILE A 141 -9.48 -41.42 -6.64
C ILE A 141 -9.61 -42.44 -7.77
N GLU A 142 -8.49 -43.00 -8.25
CA GLU A 142 -8.49 -44.04 -9.28
C GLU A 142 -9.17 -45.34 -8.80
N SER A 143 -8.93 -45.76 -7.55
CA SER A 143 -9.65 -46.89 -6.94
C SER A 143 -11.15 -46.62 -6.79
N ARG A 144 -11.56 -45.38 -6.48
CA ARG A 144 -12.98 -45.00 -6.36
C ARG A 144 -13.70 -44.80 -7.70
N ARG A 145 -12.98 -44.63 -8.82
CA ARG A 145 -13.60 -44.56 -10.17
C ARG A 145 -14.08 -45.94 -10.67
N SER A 146 -13.70 -47.03 -10.01
CA SER A 146 -14.15 -48.39 -10.36
C SER A 146 -15.51 -48.78 -9.76
N GLU A 147 -16.03 -48.03 -8.79
CA GLU A 147 -17.32 -48.31 -8.15
C GLU A 147 -18.24 -47.10 -8.31
N GLY A 148 -19.37 -47.32 -9.00
CA GLY A 148 -20.25 -46.25 -9.45
C GLY A 148 -21.14 -45.61 -8.37
N ALA A 149 -21.56 -44.39 -8.70
CA ALA A 149 -22.78 -43.69 -8.28
C ALA A 149 -22.92 -43.09 -6.86
N TYR A 150 -23.71 -42.01 -6.86
CA TYR A 150 -24.44 -41.25 -5.82
C TYR A 150 -23.73 -40.22 -4.91
N ASP A 151 -24.17 -38.96 -5.12
CA ASP A 151 -24.27 -37.76 -4.29
C ASP A 151 -23.37 -37.57 -3.06
N CYS A 152 -22.61 -36.47 -3.08
CA CYS A 152 -21.87 -35.97 -1.92
C CYS A 152 -22.26 -34.52 -1.61
N TRP A 153 -23.20 -34.37 -0.68
CA TRP A 153 -23.26 -33.18 0.16
C TRP A 153 -22.41 -33.44 1.39
N SER A 154 -21.26 -32.78 1.49
CA SER A 154 -20.49 -32.70 2.74
C SER A 154 -19.94 -31.30 2.91
N ALA A 155 -20.65 -30.55 3.75
CA ALA A 155 -20.23 -29.30 4.35
C ALA A 155 -19.08 -29.56 5.34
N GLY A 156 -18.08 -28.67 5.35
CA GLY A 156 -17.20 -28.50 6.50
C GLY A 156 -15.84 -29.21 6.51
N VAL A 157 -15.05 -29.19 5.43
CA VAL A 157 -13.56 -29.31 5.51
C VAL A 157 -12.94 -28.51 4.36
N GLU A 158 -12.67 -27.22 4.55
CA GLU A 158 -12.08 -26.35 3.52
C GLU A 158 -10.58 -26.13 3.73
N SER A 159 -9.79 -27.00 3.09
CA SER A 159 -8.47 -26.61 2.52
C SER A 159 -7.89 -27.63 1.53
N THR A 160 -8.49 -28.82 1.38
CA THR A 160 -8.00 -29.84 0.43
C THR A 160 -9.09 -30.38 -0.47
N ARG A 161 -10.03 -29.54 -0.95
CA ARG A 161 -10.96 -29.95 -2.00
C ARG A 161 -10.18 -30.12 -3.31
N VAL A 162 -9.96 -31.38 -3.69
CA VAL A 162 -9.61 -31.78 -5.05
C VAL A 162 -10.77 -31.37 -5.95
N ILE A 163 -10.54 -30.36 -6.80
CA ILE A 163 -11.52 -29.89 -7.77
C ILE A 163 -11.72 -31.00 -8.81
N SER A 164 -12.97 -31.43 -9.00
CA SER A 164 -13.39 -32.34 -10.07
C SER A 164 -12.87 -31.86 -11.43
N LEU A 165 -12.21 -32.74 -12.20
CA LEU A 165 -11.63 -32.44 -13.52
C LEU A 165 -12.68 -32.10 -14.60
N PHE A 166 -13.97 -32.20 -14.28
CA PHE A 166 -15.06 -31.95 -15.23
C PHE A 166 -15.91 -30.71 -14.91
N GLU A 167 -15.56 -29.92 -13.89
CA GLU A 167 -16.22 -28.65 -13.63
C GLU A 167 -15.30 -27.46 -13.89
N PRO A 168 -15.77 -26.43 -14.62
CA PRO A 168 -14.98 -25.24 -14.88
C PRO A 168 -14.57 -24.62 -13.54
N ARG A 169 -13.26 -24.35 -13.38
CA ARG A 169 -12.72 -23.69 -12.19
C ARG A 169 -13.48 -22.38 -11.96
N ILE A 170 -14.26 -22.29 -10.88
CA ILE A 170 -14.93 -21.06 -10.48
C ILE A 170 -13.84 -20.05 -10.11
N LYS A 171 -13.68 -19.01 -10.94
CA LYS A 171 -12.80 -17.88 -10.62
C LYS A 171 -13.39 -17.17 -9.41
N ARG A 172 -12.64 -17.10 -8.31
CA ARG A 172 -13.05 -16.34 -7.13
C ARG A 172 -12.77 -14.86 -7.40
N THR A 173 -13.83 -14.06 -7.56
CA THR A 173 -13.73 -12.60 -7.63
C THR A 173 -13.71 -12.03 -6.22
N ALA A 174 -12.80 -11.09 -5.95
CA ALA A 174 -12.81 -10.36 -4.70
C ALA A 174 -14.00 -9.40 -4.65
N ILE A 175 -14.61 -9.24 -3.47
CA ILE A 175 -15.69 -8.29 -3.21
C ILE A 175 -15.19 -7.36 -2.11
N SER A 176 -15.38 -6.05 -2.28
CA SER A 176 -14.98 -5.03 -1.31
C SER A 176 -16.15 -4.06 -1.10
N ALA A 177 -16.31 -3.61 0.14
CA ALA A 177 -17.30 -2.61 0.53
C ALA A 177 -16.67 -1.21 0.55
N GLU A 178 -17.52 -0.19 0.52
CA GLU A 178 -17.10 1.19 0.69
C GLU A 178 -16.52 1.45 2.10
N PRO A 179 -15.55 2.38 2.23
CA PRO A 179 -14.93 2.67 3.52
C PRO A 179 -15.91 3.39 4.46
N LEU A 180 -15.91 2.99 5.73
CA LEU A 180 -16.77 3.58 6.78
C LEU A 180 -16.54 5.08 6.98
N SER A 181 -15.38 5.61 6.58
CA SER A 181 -15.06 7.04 6.64
C SER A 181 -15.96 7.91 5.76
N ALA A 182 -16.59 7.32 4.74
CA ALA A 182 -17.61 8.00 3.94
C ALA A 182 -18.84 8.40 4.78
N PHE A 183 -19.10 7.68 5.87
CA PHE A 183 -20.20 7.96 6.80
C PHE A 183 -19.81 8.88 7.96
N SER A 184 -18.50 9.09 8.21
CA SER A 184 -17.99 9.89 9.34
C SER A 184 -18.20 11.41 9.22
N GLY A 185 -18.69 11.90 8.07
CA GLY A 185 -19.04 13.31 7.87
C GLY A 185 -20.45 13.69 8.33
N GLY A 186 -21.27 12.71 8.70
CA GLY A 186 -22.65 12.92 9.15
C GLY A 186 -22.92 12.17 10.45
N GLU A 187 -22.69 12.82 11.58
CA GLU A 187 -23.42 12.56 12.83
C GLU A 187 -24.90 12.95 12.64
N GLY A 188 -25.55 12.41 11.61
CA GLY A 188 -26.96 12.59 11.35
C GLY A 188 -27.73 11.68 12.30
N ASP A 189 -28.55 12.29 13.15
CA ASP A 189 -29.53 11.56 13.95
C ASP A 189 -30.29 10.58 13.04
N LEU A 190 -30.27 9.30 13.42
CA LEU A 190 -30.91 8.25 12.64
C LEU A 190 -32.40 8.58 12.49
N VAL A 191 -32.92 8.63 11.26
CA VAL A 191 -34.32 8.97 11.01
C VAL A 191 -35.22 7.85 11.54
N LYS A 192 -35.90 8.10 12.65
CA LYS A 192 -36.83 7.15 13.29
C LYS A 192 -38.23 7.31 12.71
N ILE A 193 -38.79 6.21 12.22
CA ILE A 193 -40.11 6.17 11.59
C ILE A 193 -41.08 5.41 12.49
N PRO A 194 -42.19 6.04 12.94
CA PRO A 194 -43.14 5.41 13.84
C PRO A 194 -43.84 4.22 13.17
N LYS A 195 -43.91 3.10 13.88
CA LYS A 195 -44.55 1.84 13.44
C LYS A 195 -45.50 1.32 14.51
N THR A 196 -46.45 0.47 14.11
CA THR A 196 -47.31 -0.23 15.06
C THR A 196 -46.49 -1.25 15.87
N HIS A 197 -46.99 -1.60 17.06
CA HIS A 197 -46.33 -2.61 17.90
C HIS A 197 -46.20 -3.95 17.18
N GLN A 198 -47.26 -4.36 16.49
CA GLN A 198 -47.31 -5.62 15.75
C GLN A 198 -46.28 -5.68 14.62
N SER A 199 -46.21 -4.66 13.76
CA SER A 199 -45.22 -4.62 12.67
C SER A 199 -43.80 -4.58 13.21
N ARG A 200 -43.56 -3.89 14.34
CA ARG A 200 -42.25 -3.85 14.99
C ARG A 200 -41.80 -5.24 15.47
N GLU A 201 -42.70 -6.02 16.05
CA GLU A 201 -42.41 -7.38 16.50
C GLU A 201 -42.14 -8.35 15.33
N LEU A 202 -42.93 -8.23 14.25
CA LEU A 202 -42.74 -9.04 13.04
C LEU A 202 -41.39 -8.79 12.36
N ILE A 203 -41.00 -7.52 12.24
CA ILE A 203 -39.69 -7.16 11.66
C ILE A 203 -38.57 -7.67 12.57
N LYS A 204 -38.72 -7.51 13.90
CA LYS A 204 -37.75 -7.98 14.88
C LYS A 204 -37.52 -9.49 14.80
N SER A 205 -38.59 -10.29 14.71
CA SER A 205 -38.46 -11.75 14.56
C SER A 205 -37.75 -12.10 13.24
N ALA A 206 -38.11 -11.44 12.13
CA ALA A 206 -37.49 -11.68 10.84
C ALA A 206 -35.97 -11.38 10.81
N ILE A 207 -35.51 -10.37 11.56
CA ILE A 207 -34.09 -10.05 11.69
C ILE A 207 -33.35 -11.11 12.52
N LEU A 208 -33.96 -11.59 13.60
CA LEU A 208 -33.37 -12.61 14.47
C LEU A 208 -33.32 -14.00 13.82
N ASP A 209 -34.26 -14.29 12.92
CA ASP A 209 -34.28 -15.53 12.15
C ASP A 209 -33.17 -15.56 11.06
N ASN A 210 -32.61 -14.39 10.71
CA ASN A 210 -31.57 -14.30 9.69
C ASN A 210 -30.17 -14.62 10.23
N ASP A 211 -29.45 -15.52 9.56
CA ASP A 211 -28.11 -15.96 9.98
C ASP A 211 -27.05 -14.84 10.00
N PHE A 212 -27.17 -13.82 9.15
CA PHE A 212 -26.22 -12.69 9.12
C PHE A 212 -26.47 -11.68 10.23
N MET A 213 -27.71 -11.58 10.74
CA MET A 213 -28.14 -10.52 11.65
C MET A 213 -28.50 -11.00 13.07
N LYS A 214 -28.60 -12.31 13.30
CA LYS A 214 -28.98 -12.89 14.61
C LYS A 214 -28.02 -12.59 15.76
N ASN A 215 -26.76 -12.27 15.46
CA ASN A 215 -25.73 -12.00 16.46
C ASN A 215 -25.61 -10.52 16.85
N LEU A 216 -26.50 -9.65 16.35
CA LEU A 216 -26.55 -8.24 16.72
C LEU A 216 -27.14 -8.06 18.12
N GLU A 217 -26.70 -7.01 18.83
CA GLU A 217 -27.27 -6.69 20.14
C GLU A 217 -28.73 -6.22 20.01
N MET A 218 -29.55 -6.51 21.02
CA MET A 218 -30.98 -6.19 21.00
C MET A 218 -31.25 -4.69 20.85
N ILE A 219 -30.31 -3.84 21.29
CA ILE A 219 -30.36 -2.38 21.14
C ILE A 219 -30.17 -2.00 19.66
N GLN A 220 -29.16 -2.56 18.99
CA GLN A 220 -28.88 -2.32 17.56
C GLN A 220 -30.03 -2.80 16.68
N ILE A 221 -30.61 -3.96 16.98
CA ILE A 221 -31.78 -4.48 16.26
C ILE A 221 -32.94 -3.51 16.39
N LYS A 222 -33.19 -2.96 17.59
CA LYS A 222 -34.25 -1.97 17.80
C LYS A 222 -34.02 -0.71 16.98
N GLU A 223 -32.79 -0.21 16.91
CA GLU A 223 -32.44 0.95 16.09
C GLU A 223 -32.67 0.70 14.60
N ILE A 224 -32.25 -0.46 14.08
CA ILE A 224 -32.49 -0.86 12.70
C ILE A 224 -33.99 -0.88 12.41
N VAL A 225 -34.79 -1.52 13.27
CA VAL A 225 -36.25 -1.59 13.11
C VAL A 225 -36.87 -0.20 13.14
N ASP A 226 -36.40 0.71 13.99
CA ASP A 226 -36.91 2.08 14.08
C ASP A 226 -36.60 2.89 12.80
N CYS A 227 -35.46 2.62 12.13
CA CYS A 227 -35.03 3.31 10.91
C CYS A 227 -35.65 2.78 9.62
N MET A 228 -36.17 1.55 9.61
CA MET A 228 -36.83 0.99 8.41
C MET A 228 -38.07 1.81 8.00
N TYR A 229 -38.39 1.85 6.72
CA TYR A 229 -39.57 2.58 6.20
C TYR A 229 -40.49 1.66 5.39
N PRO A 230 -41.83 1.87 5.47
CA PRO A 230 -42.76 1.07 4.69
C PRO A 230 -42.71 1.48 3.21
N VAL A 231 -42.73 0.48 2.33
CA VAL A 231 -42.86 0.67 0.88
C VAL A 231 -43.94 -0.25 0.36
N GLN A 232 -44.85 0.27 -0.47
CA GLN A 232 -45.94 -0.49 -1.07
C GLN A 232 -45.71 -0.60 -2.58
N TYR A 233 -45.88 -1.81 -3.10
CA TYR A 233 -45.75 -2.10 -4.52
C TYR A 233 -47.07 -2.67 -5.05
N ALA A 234 -47.45 -2.28 -6.27
CA ALA A 234 -48.59 -2.85 -6.97
C ALA A 234 -48.30 -4.28 -7.43
N ALA A 235 -49.35 -5.10 -7.62
CA ALA A 235 -49.21 -6.44 -8.16
C ALA A 235 -48.51 -6.42 -9.53
N GLY A 236 -47.51 -7.29 -9.72
CA GLY A 236 -46.70 -7.34 -10.93
C GLY A 236 -45.56 -6.31 -11.01
N SER A 237 -45.30 -5.54 -9.95
CA SER A 237 -44.16 -4.61 -9.92
C SER A 237 -42.83 -5.35 -9.74
N LEU A 238 -41.82 -4.95 -10.51
CA LEU A 238 -40.44 -5.43 -10.36
C LEU A 238 -39.72 -4.57 -9.30
N ILE A 239 -39.36 -5.18 -8.17
CA ILE A 239 -38.69 -4.48 -7.05
C ILE A 239 -37.16 -4.48 -7.23
N ILE A 240 -36.60 -5.63 -7.61
CA ILE A 240 -35.16 -5.82 -7.83
C ILE A 240 -34.98 -6.54 -9.16
N LYS A 241 -34.01 -6.11 -9.96
CA LYS A 241 -33.64 -6.73 -11.23
C LYS A 241 -32.27 -7.39 -11.12
N GLU A 242 -32.13 -8.58 -11.72
CA GLU A 242 -30.84 -9.27 -11.78
C GLU A 242 -29.81 -8.45 -12.58
N GLY A 243 -28.61 -8.30 -12.00
CA GLY A 243 -27.52 -7.51 -12.58
C GLY A 243 -27.39 -6.08 -12.04
N ASP A 244 -28.38 -5.59 -11.29
CA ASP A 244 -28.33 -4.27 -10.67
C ASP A 244 -27.56 -4.31 -9.33
N VAL A 245 -26.93 -3.17 -8.98
CA VAL A 245 -26.19 -3.04 -7.71
C VAL A 245 -27.18 -2.94 -6.55
N GLY A 246 -27.06 -3.86 -5.59
CA GLY A 246 -27.91 -3.88 -4.39
C GLY A 246 -27.36 -2.99 -3.27
N SER A 247 -28.17 -2.05 -2.79
CA SER A 247 -27.86 -1.16 -1.65
C SER A 247 -28.94 -1.15 -0.55
N ILE A 248 -30.06 -1.86 -0.75
CA ILE A 248 -31.23 -1.83 0.15
C ILE A 248 -31.66 -3.26 0.49
N VAL A 249 -32.06 -3.47 1.74
CA VAL A 249 -32.62 -4.73 2.24
C VAL A 249 -34.13 -4.56 2.47
N TYR A 250 -34.90 -5.57 2.06
CA TYR A 250 -36.37 -5.57 2.20
C TYR A 250 -36.84 -6.66 3.17
N VAL A 251 -37.89 -6.35 3.93
CA VAL A 251 -38.62 -7.32 4.74
C VAL A 251 -40.06 -7.34 4.26
N MET A 252 -40.57 -8.53 3.96
CA MET A 252 -41.93 -8.71 3.47
C MET A 252 -42.90 -8.85 4.65
N GLU A 253 -43.80 -7.88 4.79
CA GLU A 253 -44.95 -8.00 5.69
C GLU A 253 -46.10 -8.65 4.91
N ALA A 254 -46.46 -9.88 5.26
CA ALA A 254 -47.51 -10.62 4.58
C ALA A 254 -48.88 -10.01 4.89
N VAL A 255 -49.39 -9.19 3.98
CA VAL A 255 -50.79 -8.76 3.98
C VAL A 255 -51.57 -9.81 3.19
N SER A 256 -52.05 -10.85 3.85
CA SER A 256 -52.89 -11.89 3.25
C SER A 256 -54.28 -11.33 2.90
N SER A 257 -54.33 -10.48 1.86
CA SER A 257 -55.57 -10.20 1.13
C SER A 257 -55.77 -11.27 0.06
N ILE A 258 -55.96 -12.52 0.48
CA ILE A 258 -56.57 -13.53 -0.40
C ILE A 258 -58.08 -13.24 -0.40
N LYS A 259 -58.53 -12.46 -1.39
CA LYS A 259 -59.95 -12.34 -1.74
C LYS A 259 -60.12 -12.26 -3.26
N GLY A 260 -60.48 -13.41 -3.86
CA GLY A 260 -61.07 -13.58 -5.21
C GLY A 260 -60.08 -13.41 -6.36
N ARG A 261 -60.02 -14.27 -7.38
CA ARG A 261 -60.97 -15.23 -7.96
C ARG A 261 -60.21 -16.42 -8.52
#